data_AF-A0A1Y4NCA6-F1
#
_entry.id   AF-A0A1Y4NCA6-F1
#
_cell.length_a   1.000
_cell.length_b   1.000
_cell.length_c   1.000
_cell.angle_alpha   90.00
_cell.angle_beta   90.00
_cell.angle_gamma   90.00
#
_symmetry.space_group_name_H-M   'P 1'
#
loop_
_entity.id
_entity.type
_entity.pdbx_description
1 polymer ?
#
loop_
_entity_poly.entity_id
_entity_poly.type
_entity_poly.pdbx_seq_one_letter_code
_entity_poly.pdbx_strand_id
1 'polypeptide(L)'
;MKNRTKKLVSYLLCMAMLSGMMCFASTNAGAVPAEVQGNTLAEVIGMDPEVYMDWLYSHEDDNYYLGTPYKSGDHRNPNGDCEGANGSLDYYGVASMNCTGFVWHVLSTATDMSGGNSSMIPAMSGWVSFYNNNNISRKYFSTKEEMLSSGYLEKGDLIWMFEGSEYALSNYNHIGIYWGDGSSDVLWHSSSQGYVDGNRINSNVISTIIPAAPKAELYVVLKVGVPQEEKIDYDFNLDGVVSVSDVTILQEYIANLISKDDSSYNMSVTDVNNDGVTDIADVTYIQNVIAGTA
;
A
#
# COMPACT_ATOMS: atom_id res chain seq x y z
N MET A 1 -11.61 65.51 -39.28
CA MET A 1 -10.81 64.52 -38.50
C MET A 1 -11.70 63.94 -37.40
N LYS A 2 -11.86 62.61 -37.42
CA LYS A 2 -12.18 61.66 -36.32
C LYS A 2 -12.85 62.21 -35.05
N ASN A 3 -14.11 61.83 -34.78
CA ASN A 3 -14.53 60.76 -33.83
C ASN A 3 -14.34 61.17 -32.35
N ARG A 4 -15.25 60.98 -31.39
CA ARG A 4 -16.26 59.92 -31.25
C ARG A 4 -17.10 60.12 -29.96
N THR A 5 -18.36 59.70 -30.04
CA THR A 5 -19.18 58.99 -29.03
C THR A 5 -19.62 59.65 -27.70
N LYS A 6 -20.93 59.93 -27.69
CA LYS A 6 -21.87 59.85 -26.57
C LYS A 6 -21.79 58.48 -25.87
N LYS A 7 -21.85 58.45 -24.53
CA LYS A 7 -22.22 57.24 -23.76
C LYS A 7 -23.59 57.48 -23.11
N LEU A 8 -24.58 56.72 -23.56
CA LEU A 8 -25.86 56.52 -22.89
C LEU A 8 -25.82 55.13 -22.23
N VAL A 9 -26.18 55.10 -20.94
CA VAL A 9 -26.96 54.10 -20.20
C VAL A 9 -26.86 52.62 -20.61
N SER A 10 -26.48 51.77 -19.67
CA SER A 10 -26.94 50.37 -19.67
C SER A 10 -27.23 49.88 -18.25
N TYR A 11 -28.41 49.31 -18.11
CA TYR A 11 -29.02 48.75 -16.91
C TYR A 11 -28.27 47.51 -16.43
N LEU A 12 -28.03 47.40 -15.12
CA LEU A 12 -27.69 46.13 -14.47
C LEU A 12 -28.94 45.23 -14.49
N LEU A 13 -28.89 44.19 -15.31
CA LEU A 13 -29.79 43.04 -15.25
C LEU A 13 -28.92 41.83 -14.86
N CYS A 14 -28.82 41.54 -13.56
CA CYS A 14 -28.13 40.33 -13.11
C CYS A 14 -29.15 39.18 -13.11
N MET A 15 -29.25 38.48 -14.25
CA MET A 15 -29.94 37.20 -14.34
C MET A 15 -29.17 36.18 -13.50
N ALA A 16 -29.82 35.63 -12.48
CA ALA A 16 -29.35 34.43 -11.79
C ALA A 16 -29.38 33.26 -12.79
N MET A 17 -28.21 32.86 -13.30
CA MET A 17 -28.07 31.57 -13.98
C MET A 17 -27.97 30.49 -12.92
N LEU A 18 -29.13 29.92 -12.56
CA LEU A 18 -29.18 28.59 -11.95
C LEU A 18 -28.74 27.60 -13.03
N SER A 19 -27.44 27.32 -13.12
CA SER A 19 -26.98 26.17 -13.89
C SER A 19 -27.39 24.93 -13.10
N GLY A 20 -28.49 24.31 -13.52
CA GLY A 20 -28.93 23.02 -13.01
C GLY A 20 -27.77 22.03 -13.14
N MET A 21 -27.23 21.65 -11.99
CA MET A 21 -26.30 20.55 -11.89
C MET A 21 -27.09 19.31 -12.32
N MET A 22 -26.90 18.88 -13.58
CA MET A 22 -27.32 17.57 -14.02
C MET A 22 -26.52 16.58 -13.19
N CYS A 23 -27.13 16.10 -12.11
CA CYS A 23 -26.67 14.95 -11.37
C CYS A 23 -26.84 13.78 -12.33
N PHE A 24 -25.78 13.45 -13.07
CA PHE A 24 -25.66 12.12 -13.63
C PHE A 24 -25.58 11.19 -12.42
N ALA A 25 -26.70 10.57 -12.07
CA ALA A 25 -26.67 9.35 -11.31
C ALA A 25 -25.87 8.37 -12.17
N SER A 26 -24.59 8.19 -11.83
CA SER A 26 -23.77 7.16 -12.43
C SER A 26 -24.49 5.84 -12.21
N THR A 27 -24.86 5.20 -13.31
CA THR A 27 -25.37 3.85 -13.33
C THR A 27 -24.44 2.96 -12.49
N ASN A 28 -25.00 2.31 -11.45
CA ASN A 28 -24.35 1.39 -10.53
C ASN A 28 -23.00 0.86 -11.04
N ALA A 29 -21.90 1.45 -10.57
CA ALA A 29 -20.71 0.65 -10.32
C ALA A 29 -21.18 -0.47 -9.39
N GLY A 30 -21.01 -1.73 -9.79
CA GLY A 30 -21.29 -2.83 -8.88
C GLY A 30 -20.58 -2.56 -7.56
N ALA A 31 -21.30 -2.65 -6.44
CA ALA A 31 -20.69 -2.43 -5.13
C ALA A 31 -19.44 -3.32 -5.03
N VAL A 32 -18.31 -2.74 -4.66
CA VAL A 32 -17.10 -3.52 -4.39
C VAL A 32 -17.39 -4.52 -3.27
N PRO A 33 -16.77 -5.72 -3.28
CA PRO A 33 -16.98 -6.69 -2.21
C PRO A 33 -16.63 -6.10 -0.83
N ALA A 34 -17.24 -6.64 0.22
CA ALA A 34 -16.90 -6.26 1.58
C ALA A 34 -15.46 -6.66 1.93
N GLU A 35 -14.85 -5.94 2.87
CA GLU A 35 -13.57 -6.32 3.47
C GLU A 35 -13.67 -7.73 4.07
N VAL A 36 -12.61 -8.51 3.89
CA VAL A 36 -12.45 -9.82 4.53
C VAL A 36 -11.42 -9.65 5.63
N GLN A 37 -11.82 -9.99 6.85
CA GLN A 37 -10.94 -10.05 8.02
C GLN A 37 -10.66 -11.52 8.35
N GLY A 38 -9.38 -11.87 8.34
CA GLY A 38 -8.90 -13.23 8.53
C GLY A 38 -7.40 -13.26 8.78
N ASN A 39 -6.72 -14.28 8.25
CA ASN A 39 -5.28 -14.45 8.47
C ASN A 39 -4.48 -13.44 7.62
N THR A 40 -3.30 -13.07 8.07
CA THR A 40 -2.30 -12.43 7.23
C THR A 40 -1.66 -13.47 6.32
N LEU A 41 -1.05 -13.01 5.22
CA LEU A 41 -0.33 -13.90 4.31
C LEU A 41 0.87 -14.57 5.00
N ALA A 42 1.60 -13.83 5.84
CA ALA A 42 2.74 -14.33 6.60
C ALA A 42 2.35 -15.48 7.54
N GLU A 43 1.24 -15.36 8.28
CA GLU A 43 0.71 -16.43 9.12
C GLU A 43 0.38 -17.70 8.32
N VAL A 44 -0.20 -17.54 7.13
CA VAL A 44 -0.63 -18.66 6.28
C VAL A 44 0.56 -19.48 5.77
N ILE A 45 1.64 -18.81 5.37
CA ILE A 45 2.81 -19.48 4.78
C ILE A 45 3.94 -19.73 5.80
N GLY A 46 3.76 -19.31 7.06
CA GLY A 46 4.77 -19.45 8.10
C GLY A 46 6.01 -18.59 7.84
N MET A 47 5.82 -17.40 7.28
CA MET A 47 6.88 -16.43 7.03
C MET A 47 7.01 -15.49 8.22
N ASP A 48 8.23 -15.22 8.65
CA ASP A 48 8.54 -14.18 9.62
C ASP A 48 8.43 -12.82 8.89
N PRO A 49 7.52 -11.92 9.33
CA PRO A 49 7.37 -10.62 8.73
C PRO A 49 8.65 -9.76 8.73
N GLU A 50 9.51 -9.90 9.74
CA GLU A 50 10.76 -9.15 9.84
C GLU A 50 11.72 -9.61 8.74
N VAL A 51 11.86 -10.92 8.54
CA VAL A 51 12.68 -11.50 7.47
C VAL A 51 12.20 -11.04 6.09
N TYR A 52 10.88 -10.93 5.89
CA TYR A 52 10.31 -10.41 4.64
C TYR A 52 10.69 -8.95 4.38
N MET A 53 10.55 -8.09 5.39
CA MET A 53 10.88 -6.68 5.26
C MET A 53 12.39 -6.47 5.14
N ASP A 54 13.21 -7.14 5.95
CA ASP A 54 14.67 -7.11 5.85
C ASP A 54 15.16 -7.52 4.46
N TRP A 55 14.57 -8.58 3.90
CA TRP A 55 14.88 -9.02 2.54
C TRP A 55 14.59 -7.92 1.52
N LEU A 56 13.41 -7.29 1.60
CA LEU A 56 13.05 -6.20 0.70
C LEU A 56 13.96 -4.98 0.87
N TYR A 57 14.22 -4.53 2.10
CA TYR A 57 15.12 -3.42 2.39
C TYR A 57 16.55 -3.69 1.90
N SER A 58 17.03 -4.93 1.99
CA SER A 58 18.37 -5.29 1.52
C SER A 58 18.55 -5.16 0.00
N HIS A 59 17.44 -5.09 -0.75
CA HIS A 59 17.43 -5.05 -2.21
C HIS A 59 16.72 -3.84 -2.82
N GLU A 60 16.27 -2.87 -2.01
CA GLU A 60 15.55 -1.71 -2.53
C GLU A 60 16.43 -0.73 -3.31
N ASP A 61 17.74 -0.78 -3.07
CA ASP A 61 18.75 0.12 -3.66
C ASP A 61 19.83 -0.62 -4.48
N ASP A 62 19.69 -1.93 -4.67
CA ASP A 62 20.63 -2.73 -5.44
C ASP A 62 20.05 -3.20 -6.78
N ASN A 63 20.83 -3.98 -7.53
CA ASN A 63 20.44 -4.50 -8.84
C ASN A 63 19.96 -5.94 -8.80
N TYR A 64 19.68 -6.51 -7.62
CA TYR A 64 19.21 -7.89 -7.50
C TYR A 64 17.84 -8.03 -8.17
N TYR A 65 16.85 -7.24 -7.72
CA TYR A 65 15.56 -7.13 -8.40
C TYR A 65 15.55 -5.99 -9.41
N LEU A 66 15.93 -4.78 -9.01
CA LEU A 66 15.77 -3.59 -9.85
C LEU A 66 16.49 -3.77 -11.20
N GLY A 67 15.79 -3.41 -12.27
CA GLY A 67 16.29 -3.55 -13.64
C GLY A 67 16.22 -4.96 -14.21
N THR A 68 15.80 -5.98 -13.46
CA THR A 68 15.54 -7.33 -14.01
C THR A 68 14.55 -7.23 -15.18
N PRO A 69 14.86 -7.72 -16.39
CA PRO A 69 14.00 -7.55 -17.55
C PRO A 69 12.61 -8.16 -17.38
N TYR A 70 11.58 -7.41 -17.75
CA TYR A 70 10.22 -7.93 -17.76
C TYR A 70 10.03 -8.93 -18.90
N LYS A 71 9.39 -10.06 -18.60
CA LYS A 71 8.92 -11.04 -19.59
C LYS A 71 7.54 -11.56 -19.18
N SER A 72 6.63 -11.68 -20.15
CA SER A 72 5.31 -12.27 -19.92
C SER A 72 5.39 -13.79 -19.78
N GLY A 73 4.44 -14.40 -19.06
CA GLY A 73 4.44 -15.84 -18.80
C GLY A 73 5.25 -16.17 -17.55
N ASP A 74 5.47 -17.45 -17.28
CA ASP A 74 6.02 -17.94 -16.01
C ASP A 74 7.55 -17.75 -15.90
N HIS A 75 7.95 -16.51 -15.63
CA HIS A 75 9.34 -16.05 -15.46
C HIS A 75 9.55 -15.48 -14.05
N ARG A 76 10.56 -15.97 -13.32
CA ARG A 76 10.72 -15.72 -11.88
C ARG A 76 12.14 -15.38 -11.43
N ASN A 77 13.10 -15.29 -12.34
CA ASN A 77 14.52 -15.17 -12.02
C ASN A 77 14.99 -13.70 -11.94
N PRO A 78 15.45 -13.21 -10.77
CA PRO A 78 16.11 -11.91 -10.65
C PRO A 78 17.51 -11.91 -11.26
N ASN A 79 18.13 -10.73 -11.38
CA ASN A 79 19.49 -10.58 -11.91
C ASN A 79 20.53 -11.39 -11.13
N GLY A 80 20.36 -11.51 -9.81
CA GLY A 80 21.31 -12.19 -8.91
C GLY A 80 21.08 -13.69 -8.72
N ASP A 81 19.92 -14.22 -9.11
CA ASP A 81 19.55 -15.64 -8.92
C ASP A 81 19.10 -16.30 -10.23
N CYS A 82 19.90 -16.10 -11.28
CA CYS A 82 19.57 -16.60 -12.61
C CYS A 82 19.68 -18.13 -12.74
N GLU A 83 20.25 -18.82 -11.75
CA GLU A 83 20.30 -20.28 -11.67
C GLU A 83 19.31 -20.86 -10.64
N GLY A 84 18.63 -20.03 -9.85
CA GLY A 84 17.77 -20.48 -8.76
C GLY A 84 16.37 -20.89 -9.18
N ALA A 85 15.37 -20.27 -8.57
CA ALA A 85 14.02 -20.80 -8.56
C ALA A 85 13.25 -20.49 -9.87
N ASN A 86 13.57 -21.28 -10.91
CA ASN A 86 13.08 -21.12 -12.28
C ASN A 86 11.56 -21.35 -12.43
N GLY A 87 10.90 -20.44 -13.14
CA GLY A 87 9.59 -20.67 -13.73
C GLY A 87 9.65 -21.58 -14.97
N SER A 88 8.50 -22.04 -15.44
CA SER A 88 8.41 -22.99 -16.56
C SER A 88 8.87 -22.44 -17.91
N LEU A 89 9.00 -21.11 -18.05
CA LEU A 89 9.49 -20.46 -19.26
C LEU A 89 10.88 -19.84 -19.09
N ASP A 90 11.48 -19.96 -17.90
CA ASP A 90 12.83 -19.44 -17.67
C ASP A 90 13.87 -20.24 -18.46
N TYR A 91 14.89 -19.51 -18.92
CA TYR A 91 16.09 -20.10 -19.48
C TYR A 91 17.17 -20.06 -18.40
N TYR A 92 17.82 -21.20 -18.16
CA TYR A 92 18.87 -21.30 -17.15
C TYR A 92 19.95 -20.24 -17.34
N GLY A 93 20.28 -19.51 -16.28
CA GLY A 93 21.28 -18.45 -16.28
C GLY A 93 20.80 -17.13 -16.89
N VAL A 94 19.51 -17.01 -17.25
CA VAL A 94 18.94 -15.78 -17.83
C VAL A 94 17.98 -15.14 -16.84
N ALA A 95 18.25 -13.88 -16.50
CA ALA A 95 17.37 -13.07 -15.67
C ALA A 95 16.13 -12.63 -16.46
N SER A 96 14.95 -12.96 -15.94
CA SER A 96 13.67 -12.54 -16.47
C SER A 96 12.58 -12.74 -15.45
N MET A 97 11.67 -11.77 -15.36
CA MET A 97 10.65 -11.79 -14.31
C MET A 97 9.35 -11.15 -14.79
N ASN A 98 8.22 -11.83 -14.58
CA ASN A 98 6.90 -11.22 -14.74
C ASN A 98 6.41 -10.61 -13.40
N CYS A 99 5.20 -10.04 -13.35
CA CYS A 99 4.67 -9.44 -12.13
C CYS A 99 4.47 -10.44 -10.97
N THR A 100 3.88 -11.60 -11.24
CA THR A 100 3.64 -12.63 -10.20
C THR A 100 4.92 -13.34 -9.78
N GLY A 101 5.88 -13.50 -10.68
CA GLY A 101 7.18 -14.11 -10.46
C GLY A 101 8.06 -13.26 -9.56
N PHE A 102 7.98 -11.93 -9.66
CA PHE A 102 8.61 -11.03 -8.69
C PHE A 102 8.07 -11.28 -7.28
N VAL A 103 6.75 -11.16 -7.11
CA VAL A 103 6.12 -11.31 -5.79
C VAL A 103 6.33 -12.73 -5.24
N TRP A 104 6.20 -13.75 -6.09
CA TRP A 104 6.46 -15.13 -5.74
C TRP A 104 7.90 -15.32 -5.26
N HIS A 105 8.88 -14.75 -5.95
CA HIS A 105 10.29 -14.89 -5.58
C HIS A 105 10.56 -14.26 -4.22
N VAL A 106 10.16 -13.00 -4.00
CA VAL A 106 10.29 -12.31 -2.72
C VAL A 106 9.67 -13.14 -1.58
N LEU A 107 8.41 -13.53 -1.74
CA LEU A 107 7.70 -14.28 -0.70
C LEU A 107 8.32 -15.66 -0.46
N SER A 108 8.72 -16.37 -1.52
CA SER A 108 9.31 -17.72 -1.40
C SER A 108 10.64 -17.66 -0.69
N THR A 109 11.52 -16.72 -1.06
CA THR A 109 12.82 -16.54 -0.41
C THR A 109 12.65 -16.21 1.07
N ALA A 110 11.83 -15.21 1.41
CA ALA A 110 11.59 -14.83 2.80
C ALA A 110 10.95 -15.97 3.61
N THR A 111 10.01 -16.70 3.02
CA THR A 111 9.37 -17.86 3.65
C THR A 111 10.36 -18.99 3.92
N ASP A 112 11.23 -19.31 2.96
CA ASP A 112 12.25 -20.34 3.13
C ASP A 112 13.28 -19.94 4.19
N MET A 113 13.70 -18.67 4.22
CA MET A 113 14.58 -18.12 5.27
C MET A 113 13.95 -18.19 6.66
N SER A 114 12.63 -18.05 6.73
CA SER A 114 11.84 -18.16 7.97
C SER A 114 11.58 -19.61 8.41
N GLY A 115 11.89 -20.60 7.57
CA GLY A 115 11.54 -22.01 7.82
C GLY A 115 10.06 -22.34 7.58
N GLY A 116 9.35 -21.48 6.83
CA GLY A 116 7.94 -21.65 6.45
C GLY A 116 7.74 -22.60 5.26
N ASN A 117 6.56 -22.52 4.65
CA ASN A 117 6.16 -23.37 3.53
C ASN A 117 5.94 -22.57 2.23
N SER A 118 7.03 -22.28 1.52
CA SER A 118 7.01 -21.57 0.23
C SER A 118 6.22 -22.30 -0.86
N SER A 119 6.01 -23.62 -0.75
CA SER A 119 5.22 -24.40 -1.72
C SER A 119 3.74 -24.01 -1.78
N MET A 120 3.23 -23.29 -0.77
CA MET A 120 1.87 -22.77 -0.76
C MET A 120 1.69 -21.54 -1.64
N ILE A 121 2.78 -20.83 -1.96
CA ILE A 121 2.74 -19.55 -2.67
C ILE A 121 2.44 -19.82 -4.15
N PRO A 122 1.33 -19.27 -4.69
CA PRO A 122 1.00 -19.43 -6.09
C PRO A 122 2.06 -18.78 -6.97
N ALA A 123 2.44 -19.45 -8.04
CA ALA A 123 3.35 -18.90 -9.02
C ALA A 123 2.60 -18.01 -10.03
N MET A 124 2.50 -18.42 -11.29
CA MET A 124 1.84 -17.65 -12.34
C MET A 124 0.32 -17.54 -12.12
N SER A 125 -0.32 -18.52 -11.51
CA SER A 125 -1.77 -18.60 -11.34
C SER A 125 -2.15 -19.23 -10.00
N GLY A 126 -3.41 -19.07 -9.58
CA GLY A 126 -3.93 -19.64 -8.34
C GLY A 126 -4.04 -18.65 -7.17
N TRP A 127 -3.58 -17.41 -7.34
CA TRP A 127 -3.63 -16.34 -6.32
C TRP A 127 -5.03 -16.14 -5.72
N VAL A 128 -6.06 -16.02 -6.56
CA VAL A 128 -7.46 -15.84 -6.11
C VAL A 128 -7.93 -17.00 -5.24
N SER A 129 -7.68 -18.22 -5.68
CA SER A 129 -8.00 -19.41 -4.88
C SER A 129 -7.19 -19.46 -3.58
N PHE A 130 -5.92 -19.07 -3.61
CA PHE A 130 -5.04 -19.09 -2.46
C PHE A 130 -5.50 -18.14 -1.35
N TYR A 131 -5.73 -16.86 -1.65
CA TYR A 131 -6.17 -15.93 -0.60
C TYR A 131 -7.62 -16.18 -0.16
N ASN A 132 -8.47 -16.75 -1.02
CA ASN A 132 -9.82 -17.17 -0.63
C ASN A 132 -9.80 -18.39 0.29
N ASN A 133 -9.08 -19.45 -0.08
CA ASN A 133 -9.07 -20.72 0.66
C ASN A 133 -8.41 -20.59 2.03
N ASN A 134 -7.46 -19.66 2.18
CA ASN A 134 -6.76 -19.41 3.43
C ASN A 134 -7.35 -18.23 4.24
N ASN A 135 -8.49 -17.69 3.79
CA ASN A 135 -9.16 -16.55 4.43
C ASN A 135 -8.19 -15.39 4.68
N ILE A 136 -7.38 -15.00 3.69
CA ILE A 136 -6.42 -13.92 3.84
C ILE A 136 -7.15 -12.58 3.89
N SER A 137 -6.79 -11.78 4.90
CA SER A 137 -7.27 -10.42 5.15
C SER A 137 -7.05 -9.54 3.93
N ARG A 138 -8.11 -8.88 3.47
CA ARG A 138 -8.05 -8.05 2.26
C ARG A 138 -9.19 -7.05 2.14
N LYS A 139 -8.93 -5.99 1.39
CA LYS A 139 -9.91 -4.94 1.08
C LYS A 139 -9.95 -4.61 -0.40
N TYR A 140 -11.12 -4.17 -0.83
CA TYR A 140 -11.48 -3.92 -2.21
C TYR A 140 -11.71 -2.44 -2.44
N PHE A 141 -11.16 -1.90 -3.52
CA PHE A 141 -11.32 -0.50 -3.89
C PHE A 141 -11.63 -0.35 -5.37
N SER A 142 -12.50 0.61 -5.68
CA SER A 142 -12.95 0.88 -7.04
C SER A 142 -11.99 1.82 -7.79
N THR A 143 -11.20 2.59 -7.05
CA THR A 143 -10.22 3.54 -7.59
C THR A 143 -8.93 3.52 -6.78
N LYS A 144 -7.84 3.98 -7.41
CA LYS A 144 -6.54 4.13 -6.74
C LYS A 144 -6.62 5.21 -5.65
N GLU A 145 -7.31 6.31 -5.92
CA GLU A 145 -7.47 7.42 -4.99
C GLU A 145 -8.18 7.00 -3.70
N GLU A 146 -9.24 6.17 -3.81
CA GLU A 146 -9.95 5.60 -2.67
C GLU A 146 -9.02 4.69 -1.85
N MET A 147 -8.25 3.83 -2.52
CA MET A 147 -7.28 2.95 -1.86
C MET A 147 -6.21 3.73 -1.10
N LEU A 148 -5.58 4.73 -1.74
CA LEU A 148 -4.50 5.53 -1.15
C LEU A 148 -4.99 6.45 -0.01
N SER A 149 -6.25 6.87 -0.01
CA SER A 149 -6.83 7.70 1.06
C SER A 149 -7.51 6.90 2.17
N SER A 150 -7.47 5.56 2.10
CA SER A 150 -8.26 4.70 2.98
C SER A 150 -7.68 4.49 4.39
N GLY A 151 -6.39 4.81 4.60
CA GLY A 151 -5.66 4.43 5.81
C GLY A 151 -5.46 2.91 5.98
N TYR A 152 -5.74 2.11 4.94
CA TYR A 152 -5.65 0.65 5.01
C TYR A 152 -4.28 0.10 4.61
N LEU A 153 -3.50 0.82 3.80
CA LEU A 153 -2.24 0.32 3.25
C LEU A 153 -1.12 0.33 4.28
N GLU A 154 -0.34 -0.74 4.31
CA GLU A 154 0.94 -0.80 5.03
C GLU A 154 2.05 -1.12 4.04
N LYS A 155 3.23 -0.49 4.18
CA LYS A 155 4.40 -0.81 3.35
C LYS A 155 4.64 -2.32 3.42
N GLY A 156 4.77 -2.96 2.26
CA GLY A 156 4.94 -4.40 2.13
C GLY A 156 3.67 -5.18 1.80
N ASP A 157 2.47 -4.58 1.90
CA ASP A 157 1.21 -5.21 1.46
C ASP A 157 1.22 -5.54 -0.05
N LEU A 158 0.43 -6.53 -0.47
CA LEU A 158 0.29 -6.84 -1.90
C LEU A 158 -0.89 -6.07 -2.50
N ILE A 159 -0.67 -5.45 -3.66
CA ILE A 159 -1.74 -4.81 -4.43
C ILE A 159 -1.96 -5.57 -5.71
N TRP A 160 -3.13 -6.20 -5.83
CA TRP A 160 -3.66 -6.69 -7.09
C TRP A 160 -4.47 -5.59 -7.80
N MET A 161 -4.25 -5.47 -9.10
CA MET A 161 -4.95 -4.58 -10.02
C MET A 161 -5.60 -5.44 -11.10
N PHE A 162 -6.92 -5.56 -11.07
CA PHE A 162 -7.67 -6.38 -12.03
C PHE A 162 -8.29 -5.54 -13.15
N GLU A 163 -8.25 -6.08 -14.36
CA GLU A 163 -9.11 -5.63 -15.46
C GLU A 163 -10.43 -6.40 -15.37
N GLY A 164 -11.50 -5.75 -14.93
CA GLY A 164 -12.77 -6.40 -14.59
C GLY A 164 -12.87 -6.74 -13.10
N SER A 165 -12.86 -8.03 -12.79
CA SER A 165 -13.02 -8.55 -11.43
C SER A 165 -11.98 -9.63 -11.13
N GLU A 166 -11.88 -10.07 -9.88
CA GLU A 166 -10.98 -11.15 -9.46
C GLU A 166 -11.17 -12.45 -10.26
N TYR A 167 -12.36 -12.68 -10.80
CA TYR A 167 -12.71 -13.90 -11.54
C TYR A 167 -12.63 -13.70 -13.06
N ALA A 168 -12.30 -12.50 -13.53
CA ALA A 168 -12.12 -12.23 -14.94
C ALA A 168 -10.74 -12.73 -15.42
N LEU A 169 -10.74 -13.54 -16.48
CA LEU A 169 -9.51 -13.92 -17.14
C LEU A 169 -9.00 -12.73 -17.97
N SER A 170 -7.92 -12.10 -17.52
CA SER A 170 -7.26 -11.02 -18.24
C SER A 170 -5.74 -11.19 -18.23
N ASN A 171 -5.12 -10.87 -19.38
CA ASN A 171 -3.67 -10.77 -19.53
C ASN A 171 -3.11 -9.45 -18.97
N TYR A 172 -3.99 -8.57 -18.47
CA TYR A 172 -3.67 -7.25 -17.96
C TYR A 172 -3.92 -7.12 -16.45
N ASN A 173 -4.23 -8.22 -15.77
CA ASN A 173 -4.14 -8.28 -14.32
C ASN A 173 -2.69 -8.07 -13.89
N HIS A 174 -2.46 -7.30 -12.84
CA HIS A 174 -1.13 -6.91 -12.39
C HIS A 174 -1.03 -6.97 -10.87
N ILE A 175 0.14 -7.32 -10.36
CA ILE A 175 0.44 -7.38 -8.92
C ILE A 175 1.77 -6.68 -8.64
N GLY A 176 1.86 -6.04 -7.48
CA GLY A 176 3.11 -5.59 -6.89
C GLY A 176 3.03 -5.53 -5.37
N ILE A 177 4.16 -5.14 -4.78
CA ILE A 177 4.32 -4.89 -3.34
C ILE A 177 4.19 -3.38 -3.12
N TYR A 178 3.27 -2.96 -2.25
CA TYR A 178 3.13 -1.56 -1.89
C TYR A 178 4.39 -1.08 -1.18
N TRP A 179 4.97 0.04 -1.64
CA TRP A 179 6.24 0.55 -1.12
C TRP A 179 6.15 1.98 -0.58
N GLY A 180 4.92 2.47 -0.35
CA GLY A 180 4.66 3.81 0.19
C GLY A 180 4.61 3.84 1.72
N ASP A 181 4.10 4.95 2.25
CA ASP A 181 3.95 5.26 3.69
C ASP A 181 2.50 5.07 4.20
N GLY A 182 1.68 4.35 3.43
CA GLY A 182 0.26 4.13 3.71
C GLY A 182 -0.68 5.03 2.91
N SER A 183 -0.15 6.12 2.33
CA SER A 183 -0.93 7.02 1.45
C SER A 183 -0.22 7.41 0.15
N SER A 184 1.09 7.24 0.09
CA SER A 184 1.91 7.53 -1.09
C SER A 184 1.64 6.56 -2.25
N ASP A 185 1.63 7.08 -3.48
CA ASP A 185 1.45 6.30 -4.72
C ASP A 185 2.76 5.61 -5.13
N VAL A 186 3.16 4.56 -4.40
CA VAL A 186 4.43 3.85 -4.64
C VAL A 186 4.24 2.34 -4.62
N LEU A 187 4.78 1.67 -5.64
CA LEU A 187 4.70 0.23 -5.86
C LEU A 187 6.07 -0.30 -6.31
N TRP A 188 6.50 -1.40 -5.72
CA TRP A 188 7.58 -2.23 -6.24
C TRP A 188 6.99 -3.39 -7.05
N HIS A 189 7.35 -3.49 -8.34
CA HIS A 189 6.75 -4.44 -9.25
C HIS A 189 7.62 -4.72 -10.48
N SER A 190 7.36 -5.84 -11.16
CA SER A 190 7.87 -6.10 -12.52
C SER A 190 6.80 -5.80 -13.56
N SER A 191 7.08 -4.92 -14.52
CA SER A 191 6.09 -4.44 -15.49
C SER A 191 6.70 -4.15 -16.87
N SER A 192 5.83 -4.12 -17.89
CA SER A 192 6.12 -3.57 -19.24
C SER A 192 5.26 -2.34 -19.57
N GLN A 193 4.58 -1.82 -18.55
CA GLN A 193 3.60 -0.75 -18.63
C GLN A 193 4.01 0.39 -17.71
N GLY A 194 3.79 1.63 -18.16
CA GLY A 194 4.17 2.85 -17.46
C GLY A 194 5.52 3.43 -17.91
N TYR A 195 5.90 4.53 -17.26
CA TYR A 195 7.13 5.26 -17.51
C TYR A 195 7.78 5.70 -16.20
N VAL A 196 9.11 5.60 -16.10
CA VAL A 196 9.93 6.19 -15.02
C VAL A 196 10.94 7.11 -15.68
N ASP A 197 11.02 8.36 -15.22
CA ASP A 197 11.92 9.40 -15.77
C ASP A 197 11.84 9.56 -17.31
N GLY A 198 10.63 9.41 -17.85
CA GLY A 198 10.39 9.50 -19.30
C GLY A 198 10.76 8.24 -20.11
N ASN A 199 11.32 7.21 -19.47
CA ASN A 199 11.63 5.93 -20.10
C ASN A 199 10.50 4.92 -19.86
N ARG A 200 10.14 4.19 -20.91
CA ARG A 200 9.13 3.13 -20.80
C ARG A 200 9.64 2.03 -19.86
N ILE A 201 8.81 1.63 -18.90
CA ILE A 201 9.11 0.52 -18.01
C ILE A 201 9.11 -0.78 -18.84
N ASN A 202 10.15 -1.59 -18.67
CA ASN A 202 10.23 -2.96 -19.19
C ASN A 202 11.13 -3.83 -18.29
N SER A 203 10.93 -3.69 -16.99
CA SER A 203 11.76 -4.29 -15.95
C SER A 203 11.04 -4.33 -14.61
N ASN A 204 11.68 -4.92 -13.62
CA ASN A 204 11.40 -4.66 -12.21
C ASN A 204 11.85 -3.25 -11.82
N VAL A 205 10.95 -2.51 -11.15
CA VAL A 205 11.14 -1.11 -10.74
C VAL A 205 10.36 -0.80 -9.46
N ILE A 206 10.78 0.24 -8.74
CA ILE A 206 9.92 0.98 -7.81
C ILE A 206 9.38 2.19 -8.58
N SER A 207 8.06 2.30 -8.71
CA SER A 207 7.40 3.40 -9.42
C SER A 207 6.01 3.68 -8.85
N THR A 208 5.21 4.51 -9.52
CA THR A 208 3.82 4.71 -9.09
C THR A 208 2.98 3.46 -9.31
N ILE A 209 1.83 3.35 -8.63
CA ILE A 209 0.89 2.25 -8.83
C ILE A 209 0.25 2.42 -10.21
N ILE A 210 0.72 1.61 -11.15
CA ILE A 210 0.29 1.60 -12.55
C ILE A 210 -0.22 0.20 -12.91
N PRO A 211 -1.50 0.06 -13.31
CA PRO A 211 -2.04 -1.21 -13.77
C PRO A 211 -1.48 -1.59 -15.14
N ALA A 212 -1.54 -2.89 -15.49
CA ALA A 212 -1.11 -3.32 -16.82
C ALA A 212 -2.16 -3.01 -17.92
N ALA A 213 -3.43 -2.89 -17.54
CA ALA A 213 -4.50 -2.38 -18.40
C ALA A 213 -4.47 -0.83 -18.45
N PRO A 214 -5.09 -0.18 -19.46
CA PRO A 214 -5.27 1.28 -19.46
C PRO A 214 -5.95 1.81 -18.19
N LYS A 215 -6.75 0.97 -17.54
CA LYS A 215 -7.38 1.23 -16.24
C LYS A 215 -7.57 -0.10 -15.50
N ALA A 216 -7.27 -0.15 -14.21
CA ALA A 216 -7.79 -1.19 -13.31
C ALA A 216 -9.23 -0.86 -12.91
N GLU A 217 -10.09 -1.87 -12.97
CA GLU A 217 -11.50 -1.77 -12.56
C GLU A 217 -11.71 -2.20 -11.11
N LEU A 218 -10.73 -2.89 -10.53
CA LEU A 218 -10.71 -3.32 -9.13
C LEU A 218 -9.28 -3.35 -8.59
N TYR A 219 -9.08 -2.76 -7.42
CA TYR A 219 -7.87 -2.90 -6.61
C TYR A 219 -8.18 -3.81 -5.43
N VAL A 220 -7.30 -4.77 -5.15
CA VAL A 220 -7.39 -5.66 -3.99
C VAL A 220 -6.10 -5.57 -3.22
N VAL A 221 -6.17 -5.10 -1.97
CA VAL A 221 -5.04 -5.05 -1.05
C VAL A 221 -5.09 -6.31 -0.20
N LEU A 222 -4.06 -7.17 -0.28
CA LEU A 222 -3.90 -8.32 0.60
C LEU A 222 -2.94 -7.95 1.73
N LYS A 223 -3.36 -8.23 2.98
CA LYS A 223 -2.51 -8.02 4.15
C LYS A 223 -1.40 -9.06 4.21
N VAL A 224 -0.15 -8.60 4.11
CA VAL A 224 0.99 -9.49 4.30
C VAL A 224 1.19 -9.82 5.77
N GLY A 225 0.85 -8.89 6.67
CA GLY A 225 1.14 -9.00 8.09
C GLY A 225 2.57 -8.58 8.39
N VAL A 226 2.98 -7.44 7.80
CA VAL A 226 4.30 -6.85 8.03
C VAL A 226 4.52 -6.57 9.52
N PRO A 227 5.78 -6.53 10.00
CA PRO A 227 6.05 -6.15 11.38
C PRO A 227 5.33 -4.83 11.60
N GLN A 228 4.36 -4.84 12.51
CA GLN A 228 4.00 -3.59 13.12
C GLN A 228 5.30 -3.16 13.80
N GLU A 229 5.80 -1.95 13.51
CA GLU A 229 6.82 -1.38 14.39
C GLU A 229 6.32 -1.63 15.81
N GLU A 230 7.11 -2.34 16.62
CA GLU A 230 6.71 -2.58 18.01
C GLU A 230 6.37 -1.21 18.56
N LYS A 231 5.08 -0.98 18.81
CA LYS A 231 4.60 0.25 19.41
C LYS A 231 5.28 0.30 20.76
N ILE A 232 6.36 1.04 20.84
CA ILE A 232 7.07 1.26 22.09
C ILE A 232 6.03 1.93 22.99
N ASP A 233 5.81 1.35 24.17
CA ASP A 233 4.90 1.95 25.13
C ASP A 233 5.31 3.41 25.34
N TYR A 234 4.32 4.31 25.23
CA TYR A 234 4.48 5.75 25.39
C TYR A 234 5.19 6.50 24.25
N ASP A 235 5.55 5.82 23.15
CA ASP A 235 5.99 6.47 21.91
C ASP A 235 4.76 6.84 21.06
N PHE A 236 4.31 8.07 21.24
CA PHE A 236 3.12 8.61 20.59
C PHE A 236 3.43 9.18 19.22
N ASN A 237 4.66 9.64 18.96
CA ASN A 237 5.05 10.20 17.67
C ASN A 237 5.73 9.17 16.72
N LEU A 238 5.88 7.92 17.16
CA LEU A 238 6.44 6.81 16.39
C LEU A 238 7.88 7.09 15.92
N ASP A 239 8.66 7.82 16.74
CA ASP A 239 10.05 8.15 16.41
C ASP A 239 11.07 7.17 16.99
N GLY A 240 10.59 6.15 17.72
CA GLY A 240 11.39 5.12 18.35
C GLY A 240 11.98 5.54 19.71
N VAL A 241 11.64 6.73 20.23
CA VAL A 241 12.22 7.29 21.45
C VAL A 241 11.16 7.95 22.35
N VAL A 242 10.89 7.33 23.50
CA VAL A 242 10.03 7.93 24.53
C VAL A 242 10.68 9.20 25.11
N SER A 243 10.10 10.35 24.82
CA SER A 243 10.64 11.67 25.11
C SER A 243 9.56 12.72 25.43
N VAL A 244 9.99 13.96 25.69
CA VAL A 244 9.06 15.09 25.90
C VAL A 244 8.22 15.42 24.66
N SER A 245 8.61 14.94 23.48
CA SER A 245 7.80 15.05 22.26
C SER A 245 6.50 14.26 22.41
N ASP A 246 6.57 13.03 22.95
CA ASP A 246 5.40 12.17 23.17
C ASP A 246 4.42 12.74 24.19
N VAL A 247 4.98 13.33 25.25
CA VAL A 247 4.22 14.09 26.25
C VAL A 247 3.42 15.20 25.58
N THR A 248 4.01 15.87 24.58
CA THR A 248 3.35 16.95 23.85
C THR A 248 2.21 16.41 22.98
N ILE A 249 2.40 15.28 22.31
CA ILE A 249 1.35 14.63 21.51
C ILE A 249 0.15 14.25 22.38
N LEU A 250 0.37 13.63 23.54
CA LEU A 250 -0.73 13.28 24.44
C LEU A 250 -1.44 14.53 24.99
N GLN A 251 -0.72 15.61 25.28
CA GLN A 251 -1.32 16.90 25.68
C GLN A 251 -2.18 17.50 24.57
N GLU A 252 -1.70 17.47 23.32
CA GLU A 252 -2.47 17.94 22.16
C GLU A 252 -3.74 17.11 21.97
N TYR A 253 -3.68 15.81 22.20
CA TYR A 253 -4.86 14.93 22.15
C TYR A 253 -5.88 15.28 23.22
N ILE A 254 -5.46 15.42 24.48
CA ILE A 254 -6.33 15.82 25.60
C ILE A 254 -6.95 17.21 25.34
N ALA A 255 -6.20 18.10 24.69
CA ALA A 255 -6.69 19.41 24.27
C ALA A 255 -7.61 19.38 23.04
N ASN A 256 -7.89 18.21 22.47
CA ASN A 256 -8.63 18.01 21.21
C ASN A 256 -8.03 18.77 20.01
N LEU A 257 -6.70 18.90 19.98
CA LEU A 257 -5.97 19.50 18.86
C LEU A 257 -5.59 18.46 17.80
N ILE A 258 -5.47 17.20 18.19
CA ILE A 258 -5.26 16.05 17.30
C ILE A 258 -6.33 14.98 17.52
N SER A 259 -6.58 14.16 16.49
CA SER A 259 -7.61 13.11 16.52
C SER A 259 -7.01 11.77 16.92
N LYS A 260 -7.81 10.91 17.56
CA LYS A 260 -7.46 9.50 17.79
C LYS A 260 -7.28 8.72 16.47
N ASP A 261 -7.93 9.18 15.41
CA ASP A 261 -7.88 8.56 14.08
C ASP A 261 -6.72 9.10 13.20
N ASP A 262 -5.85 9.95 13.75
CA ASP A 262 -4.67 10.45 13.03
C ASP A 262 -3.59 9.37 12.98
N SER A 263 -3.32 8.84 11.79
CA SER A 263 -2.34 7.78 11.56
C SER A 263 -0.90 8.21 11.80
N SER A 264 -0.64 9.50 12.00
CA SER A 264 0.68 10.02 12.32
C SER A 264 1.09 9.73 13.77
N TYR A 265 0.14 9.31 14.62
CA TYR A 265 0.35 9.13 16.06
C TYR A 265 -0.17 7.80 16.59
N ASN A 266 0.49 7.28 17.63
CA ASN A 266 0.06 6.08 18.31
C ASN A 266 -0.99 6.36 19.41
N MET A 267 -2.24 6.59 19.01
CA MET A 267 -3.32 6.92 19.96
C MET A 267 -4.13 5.71 20.45
N SER A 268 -3.61 4.48 20.29
CA SER A 268 -4.36 3.27 20.66
C SER A 268 -4.42 3.02 22.18
N VAL A 269 -3.47 3.54 22.95
CA VAL A 269 -3.38 3.38 24.41
C VAL A 269 -3.04 4.72 25.04
N THR A 270 -4.05 5.51 25.39
CA THR A 270 -3.89 6.88 25.90
C THR A 270 -4.05 6.99 27.42
N ASP A 271 -4.76 6.05 28.03
CA ASP A 271 -4.79 5.82 29.49
C ASP A 271 -3.58 4.94 29.84
N VAL A 272 -2.44 5.60 30.08
CA VAL A 272 -1.14 4.97 30.27
C VAL A 272 -0.87 4.66 31.75
N ASN A 273 -1.56 5.35 32.65
CA ASN A 273 -1.48 5.07 34.09
C ASN A 273 -2.49 4.00 34.55
N ASN A 274 -3.39 3.56 33.66
CA ASN A 274 -4.42 2.56 33.87
C ASN A 274 -5.45 2.92 34.97
N ASP A 275 -5.77 4.20 35.12
CA ASP A 275 -6.79 4.67 36.07
C ASP A 275 -8.21 4.70 35.48
N GLY A 276 -8.34 4.40 34.18
CA GLY A 276 -9.60 4.32 33.46
C GLY A 276 -10.01 5.61 32.76
N VAL A 277 -9.18 6.66 32.80
CA VAL A 277 -9.42 7.96 32.17
C VAL A 277 -8.16 8.40 31.43
N THR A 278 -8.32 9.00 30.25
CA THR A 278 -7.23 9.73 29.60
C THR A 278 -7.25 11.19 30.01
N ASP A 279 -6.31 11.61 30.84
CA ASP A 279 -6.18 13.00 31.30
C ASP A 279 -4.71 13.41 31.61
N ILE A 280 -4.54 14.51 32.35
CA ILE A 280 -3.22 15.05 32.66
C ILE A 280 -2.38 14.12 33.57
N ALA A 281 -3.01 13.17 34.26
CA ALA A 281 -2.33 12.16 35.06
C ALA A 281 -1.53 11.21 34.17
N ASP A 282 -2.01 10.88 32.97
CA ASP A 282 -1.28 10.10 31.97
C ASP A 282 -0.04 10.83 31.47
N VAL A 283 -0.19 12.12 31.18
CA VAL A 283 0.92 13.00 30.79
C VAL A 283 1.99 13.01 31.89
N THR A 284 1.56 13.12 33.14
CA THR A 284 2.46 13.12 34.31
C THR A 284 3.16 11.77 34.48
N TYR A 285 2.45 10.68 34.21
CA TYR A 285 3.01 9.33 34.26
C TYR A 285 4.16 9.17 33.26
N ILE A 286 3.97 9.58 32.00
CA ILE A 286 5.02 9.51 30.97
C ILE A 286 6.21 10.39 31.33
N GLN A 287 5.98 11.58 31.88
CA GLN A 287 7.06 12.43 32.38
C GLN A 287 7.89 11.73 33.47
N ASN A 288 7.27 10.95 34.35
CA ASN A 288 7.97 10.16 35.36
C ASN A 288 8.73 8.98 34.74
N VAL A 289 8.18 8.33 33.70
CA VAL A 289 8.88 7.27 32.95
C VAL A 289 10.16 7.83 32.34
N ILE A 290 10.08 8.98 31.65
CA ILE A 290 11.23 9.67 31.04
C ILE A 290 12.26 10.08 32.09
N ALA A 291 11.80 10.51 33.27
CA ALA A 291 12.68 10.89 34.38
C ALA A 291 13.30 9.70 35.14
N GLY A 292 12.85 8.46 34.85
CA GLY A 292 13.27 7.25 35.58
C GLY A 292 12.72 7.19 37.00
N THR A 293 11.55 7.79 37.25
CA THR A 293 10.90 7.90 38.56
C THR A 293 9.51 7.27 38.64
N ALA A 294 9.07 6.60 37.57
CA ALA A 294 7.82 5.84 37.51
C ALA A 294 7.96 4.45 38.15
#